data_AF-A0A532T4H4-F1
#
_entry.id   AF-A0A532T4H4-F1
#
_cell.length_a   1.000
_cell.length_b   1.000
_cell.length_c   1.000
_cell.angle_alpha   90.00
_cell.angle_beta   90.00
_cell.angle_gamma   90.00
#
_symmetry.space_group_name_H-M   'P 1'
#
loop_
_entity.id
_entity.type
_entity.pdbx_description
1 polymer ?
#
loop_
_entity_poly.entity_id
_entity_poly.type
_entity_poly.pdbx_seq_one_letter_code
_entity_poly.pdbx_strand_id
1 'polypeptide(L)'
;MPKDDNTPKSVKKYEALKKKAKEILDTTTLSHTEAYTIAADAVLRDEKGIVHYDRLEKGDIQKKFVDQMVGHYIQRANEYFGMNINPEDRMQVDQLLKAYSGVTKTQLEKNLQTYGKNYTVKSHEGMRDELVKEVAKQLNTSAGAHLKDEDAADFVKHMDIEDIVDASKMRVEDILYLHGAYKSGGDALTHKSIKNFYQAQGLPEPVHLKKKEAKKKYKKAD
;
A
#
# COMPACT_ATOMS: atom_id res chain seq x y z
N MET A 1 -35.71 2.48 0.09
CA MET A 1 -35.01 3.73 0.49
C MET A 1 -33.60 3.34 0.89
N PRO A 2 -32.55 3.92 0.29
CA PRO A 2 -31.19 3.71 0.80
C PRO A 2 -31.16 4.22 2.25
N LYS A 3 -30.70 3.38 3.18
CA LYS A 3 -30.50 3.80 4.58
C LYS A 3 -29.53 4.98 4.54
N ASP A 4 -29.92 6.12 5.12
CA ASP A 4 -29.00 7.24 5.32
C ASP A 4 -27.73 6.70 5.97
N ASP A 5 -26.62 6.83 5.25
CA ASP A 5 -25.30 6.42 5.71
C ASP A 5 -24.89 7.35 6.86
N ASN A 6 -25.30 6.98 8.08
CA ASN A 6 -25.06 7.67 9.34
C ASN A 6 -23.58 7.58 9.79
N THR A 7 -22.68 7.18 8.88
CA THR A 7 -21.24 7.18 9.12
C THR A 7 -20.75 8.62 9.31
N PRO A 8 -20.00 8.91 10.39
CA PRO A 8 -19.47 10.26 10.61
C PRO A 8 -18.54 10.74 9.50
N LYS A 9 -18.44 12.07 9.33
CA LYS A 9 -17.64 12.68 8.26
C LYS A 9 -16.15 12.36 8.36
N SER A 10 -15.60 12.31 9.57
CA SER A 10 -14.22 11.91 9.88
C SER A 10 -13.92 10.49 9.38
N VAL A 11 -14.81 9.55 9.70
CA VAL A 11 -14.75 8.16 9.25
C VAL A 11 -14.84 8.07 7.72
N LYS A 12 -15.83 8.72 7.09
CA LYS A 12 -15.96 8.74 5.62
C LYS A 12 -14.70 9.25 4.92
N LYS A 13 -14.11 10.34 5.44
CA LYS A 13 -12.90 10.93 4.87
C LYS A 13 -11.70 9.97 5.00
N TYR A 14 -11.51 9.37 6.18
CA TYR A 14 -10.45 8.39 6.40
C TYR A 14 -10.60 7.16 5.50
N GLU A 15 -11.81 6.60 5.40
CA GLU A 15 -12.07 5.46 4.51
C GLU A 15 -11.84 5.79 3.04
N ALA A 16 -12.26 6.98 2.58
CA ALA A 16 -12.00 7.44 1.23
C ALA A 16 -10.50 7.56 0.94
N LEU A 17 -9.71 8.09 1.89
CA LEU A 17 -8.26 8.19 1.77
C LEU A 17 -7.59 6.82 1.78
N LYS A 18 -8.03 5.88 2.63
CA LYS A 18 -7.54 4.50 2.61
C LYS A 18 -7.88 3.78 1.31
N LYS A 19 -9.09 3.98 0.79
CA LYS A 19 -9.50 3.41 -0.50
C LYS A 19 -8.60 3.94 -1.61
N LYS A 20 -8.38 5.26 -1.67
CA LYS A 20 -7.45 5.88 -2.63
C LYS A 20 -6.02 5.35 -2.48
N ALA A 21 -5.53 5.20 -1.25
CA ALA A 21 -4.22 4.60 -0.99
C ALA A 21 -4.14 3.17 -1.54
N LYS A 22 -5.18 2.35 -1.33
CA LYS A 22 -5.25 1.00 -1.90
C LYS A 22 -5.27 1.01 -3.42
N GLU A 23 -6.07 1.86 -4.04
CA GLU A 23 -6.13 2.01 -5.51
C GLU A 23 -4.75 2.37 -6.10
N ILE A 24 -4.02 3.29 -5.45
CA ILE A 24 -2.65 3.64 -5.83
C ILE A 24 -1.73 2.41 -5.71
N LEU A 25 -1.75 1.69 -4.59
CA LEU A 25 -0.90 0.52 -4.37
C LEU A 25 -1.19 -0.61 -5.37
N ASP A 26 -2.47 -0.90 -5.62
CA ASP A 26 -2.90 -1.93 -6.56
C ASP A 26 -2.46 -1.55 -7.99
N THR A 27 -2.63 -0.28 -8.37
CA THR A 27 -2.20 0.25 -9.66
C THR A 27 -0.68 0.18 -9.82
N THR A 28 0.08 0.63 -8.81
CA THR A 28 1.55 0.55 -8.83
C THR A 28 2.03 -0.90 -8.94
N THR A 29 1.38 -1.84 -8.23
CA THR A 29 1.70 -3.27 -8.26
C THR A 29 1.48 -3.86 -9.66
N LEU A 30 0.35 -3.52 -10.29
CA LEU A 30 0.05 -3.93 -11.65
C LEU A 30 1.05 -3.34 -12.64
N SER A 31 1.30 -2.02 -12.58
CA SER A 31 2.24 -1.32 -13.45
C SER A 31 3.66 -1.91 -13.40
N HIS A 32 4.14 -2.36 -12.24
CA HIS A 32 5.42 -3.07 -12.11
C HIS A 32 5.45 -4.38 -12.89
N THR A 33 4.38 -5.18 -12.76
CA THR A 33 4.26 -6.48 -13.42
C THR A 33 4.17 -6.31 -14.95
N GLU A 34 3.40 -5.31 -15.40
CA GLU A 34 3.29 -4.94 -16.81
C GLU A 34 4.64 -4.46 -17.37
N ALA A 35 5.36 -3.57 -16.67
CA ALA A 35 6.65 -3.06 -17.10
C ALA A 35 7.65 -4.19 -17.36
N TYR A 36 7.73 -5.15 -16.44
CA TYR A 36 8.58 -6.33 -16.60
C TYR A 36 8.15 -7.18 -17.80
N THR A 37 6.84 -7.44 -17.94
CA THR A 37 6.29 -8.28 -19.01
C THR A 37 6.59 -7.68 -20.38
N ILE A 38 6.35 -6.38 -20.55
CA ILE A 38 6.65 -5.64 -21.79
C ILE A 38 8.14 -5.72 -22.12
N ALA A 39 9.01 -5.51 -21.13
CA ALA A 39 10.45 -5.61 -21.34
C ALA A 39 10.89 -7.02 -21.73
N ALA A 40 10.37 -8.06 -21.05
CA ALA A 40 10.66 -9.44 -21.37
C ALA A 40 10.18 -9.84 -22.76
N ASP A 41 8.99 -9.39 -23.16
CA ASP A 41 8.42 -9.66 -24.48
C ASP A 41 9.22 -8.97 -25.59
N ALA A 42 9.71 -7.76 -25.33
CA ALA A 42 10.47 -6.99 -26.31
C ALA A 42 11.88 -7.54 -26.56
N VAL A 43 12.58 -8.06 -25.54
CA VAL A 43 14.01 -8.40 -25.69
C VAL A 43 14.41 -9.82 -25.29
N LEU A 44 13.59 -10.53 -24.52
CA LEU A 44 13.91 -11.89 -24.03
C LEU A 44 13.11 -12.98 -24.72
N ARG A 45 11.87 -12.71 -25.11
CA ARG A 45 10.98 -13.66 -25.76
C ARG A 45 11.38 -13.86 -27.23
N ASP A 46 11.33 -15.10 -27.70
CA ASP A 46 11.50 -15.43 -29.12
C ASP A 46 10.15 -15.56 -29.85
N GLU A 47 10.21 -15.86 -31.16
CA GLU A 47 9.03 -16.04 -32.02
C GLU A 47 8.11 -17.20 -31.57
N LYS A 48 8.62 -18.14 -30.77
CA LYS A 48 7.86 -19.27 -30.22
C LYS A 48 7.27 -18.97 -28.85
N GLY A 49 7.51 -17.78 -28.31
CA GLY A 49 7.03 -17.37 -27.00
C GLY A 49 7.91 -17.84 -25.84
N ILE A 50 9.11 -18.36 -26.10
CA ILE A 50 10.03 -18.86 -25.08
C ILE A 50 10.90 -17.70 -24.57
N VAL A 51 11.01 -17.57 -23.25
CA VAL A 51 11.81 -16.52 -22.59
C VAL A 51 13.26 -17.01 -22.41
N HIS A 52 14.22 -16.26 -22.96
CA HIS A 52 15.65 -16.59 -22.90
C HIS A 52 16.40 -15.68 -21.92
N TYR A 53 16.44 -16.07 -20.65
CA TYR A 53 17.08 -15.27 -19.60
C TYR A 53 18.59 -15.08 -19.75
N ASP A 54 19.29 -16.00 -20.41
CA ASP A 54 20.73 -15.86 -20.67
C ASP A 54 21.05 -14.62 -21.52
N ARG A 55 20.09 -14.07 -22.26
CA ARG A 55 20.26 -12.80 -22.99
C ARG A 55 20.52 -11.62 -22.06
N LEU A 56 20.08 -11.68 -20.81
CA LEU A 56 20.35 -10.66 -19.79
C LEU A 56 21.81 -10.65 -19.32
N GLU A 57 22.67 -11.56 -19.75
CA GLU A 57 24.12 -11.44 -19.52
C GLU A 57 24.78 -10.39 -20.45
N LYS A 58 24.07 -9.95 -21.50
CA LYS A 58 24.57 -8.98 -22.47
C LYS A 58 24.17 -7.56 -22.07
N GLY A 59 25.16 -6.68 -21.90
CA GLY A 59 24.92 -5.31 -21.42
C GLY A 59 24.00 -4.47 -22.31
N ASP A 60 24.00 -4.67 -23.63
CA ASP A 60 23.10 -3.98 -24.55
C ASP A 60 21.64 -4.44 -24.39
N ILE A 61 21.42 -5.74 -24.13
CA ILE A 61 20.10 -6.29 -23.82
C ILE A 61 19.63 -5.81 -22.45
N GLN A 62 20.51 -5.77 -21.44
CA GLN A 62 20.16 -5.22 -20.12
C GLN A 62 19.68 -3.77 -20.25
N LYS A 63 20.40 -2.94 -21.01
CA LYS A 63 20.01 -1.55 -21.26
C LYS A 63 18.64 -1.45 -21.92
N LYS A 64 18.41 -2.20 -23.01
CA LYS A 64 17.12 -2.22 -23.70
C LYS A 64 15.98 -2.70 -22.78
N PHE A 65 16.24 -3.72 -21.96
CA PHE A 65 15.26 -4.22 -21.00
C PHE A 65 14.84 -3.12 -20.01
N VAL A 66 15.81 -2.42 -19.41
CA VAL A 66 15.53 -1.30 -18.50
C VAL A 66 14.81 -0.16 -19.22
N ASP A 67 15.25 0.19 -20.44
CA ASP A 67 14.61 1.26 -21.21
C ASP A 67 13.13 0.96 -21.51
N GLN A 68 12.78 -0.31 -21.78
CA GLN A 68 11.39 -0.74 -21.95
C GLN A 68 10.58 -0.59 -20.66
N MET A 69 11.13 -1.04 -19.52
CA MET A 69 10.47 -0.87 -18.22
C MET A 69 10.24 0.61 -17.89
N VAL A 70 11.27 1.43 -18.04
CA VAL A 70 11.23 2.87 -17.77
C VAL A 70 10.25 3.58 -18.70
N GLY A 71 10.23 3.21 -19.98
CA GLY A 71 9.26 3.72 -20.95
C GLY A 71 7.81 3.49 -20.49
N HIS A 72 7.50 2.27 -20.03
CA HIS A 72 6.16 1.95 -19.50
C HIS A 72 5.82 2.80 -18.26
N TYR A 73 6.73 2.90 -17.29
CA TYR A 73 6.47 3.70 -16.09
C TYR A 73 6.28 5.19 -16.41
N ILE A 74 7.07 5.76 -17.32
CA ILE A 74 6.91 7.16 -17.76
C ILE A 74 5.55 7.34 -18.43
N GLN A 75 5.17 6.43 -19.32
CA GLN A 75 3.85 6.46 -19.97
C GLN A 75 2.73 6.46 -18.93
N ARG A 76 2.75 5.49 -18.00
CA ARG A 76 1.73 5.37 -16.94
C ARG A 76 1.70 6.57 -16.00
N ALA A 77 2.85 7.12 -15.65
CA ALA A 77 2.93 8.30 -14.81
C ALA A 77 2.41 9.56 -15.53
N ASN A 78 2.72 9.72 -16.83
CA ASN A 78 2.17 10.79 -17.66
C ASN A 78 0.64 10.68 -17.78
N GLU A 79 0.10 9.48 -18.01
CA GLU A 79 -1.34 9.21 -18.03
C GLU A 79 -2.01 9.56 -16.68
N TYR A 80 -1.39 9.18 -15.56
CA TYR A 80 -1.96 9.38 -14.23
C TYR A 80 -1.90 10.83 -13.75
N PHE A 81 -0.78 11.52 -13.98
CA PHE A 81 -0.55 12.89 -13.50
C PHE A 81 -0.85 13.98 -14.53
N GLY A 82 -1.12 13.61 -15.79
CA GLY A 82 -1.28 14.56 -16.89
C GLY A 82 0.02 15.33 -17.20
N MET A 83 1.18 14.69 -17.01
CA MET A 83 2.50 15.29 -17.25
C MET A 83 3.06 14.88 -18.62
N ASN A 84 4.01 15.66 -19.15
CA ASN A 84 4.77 15.35 -20.37
C ASN A 84 6.27 15.31 -20.04
N ILE A 85 6.73 14.20 -19.45
CA ILE A 85 8.13 14.08 -19.00
C ILE A 85 9.03 13.70 -20.16
N ASN A 86 10.17 14.40 -20.27
CA ASN A 86 11.23 14.07 -21.22
C ASN A 86 12.02 12.84 -20.70
N PRO A 87 12.01 11.69 -21.41
CA PRO A 87 12.74 10.49 -20.98
C PRO A 87 14.27 10.65 -20.98
N GLU A 88 14.81 11.70 -21.61
CA GLU A 88 16.25 11.98 -21.62
C GLU A 88 16.74 12.72 -20.36
N ASP A 89 15.84 13.38 -19.62
CA ASP A 89 16.20 14.01 -18.35
C ASP A 89 16.23 12.95 -17.23
N ARG A 90 17.42 12.36 -17.04
CA ARG A 90 17.64 11.29 -16.06
C ARG A 90 17.21 11.67 -14.64
N MET A 91 17.40 12.93 -14.24
CA MET A 91 17.05 13.36 -12.88
C MET A 91 15.53 13.42 -12.70
N GLN A 92 14.82 14.02 -13.66
CA GLN A 92 13.36 14.06 -13.64
C GLN A 92 12.75 12.66 -13.73
N VAL A 93 13.30 11.80 -14.58
CA VAL A 93 12.88 10.40 -14.70
C VAL A 93 13.09 9.66 -13.38
N ASP A 94 14.28 9.75 -12.75
CA ASP A 94 14.52 9.05 -11.49
C ASP A 94 13.62 9.57 -10.35
N GLN A 95 13.32 10.87 -10.29
CA GLN A 95 12.37 11.43 -9.32
C GLN A 95 10.94 10.94 -9.56
N LEU A 96 10.49 10.95 -10.82
CA LEU A 96 9.17 10.47 -11.20
C LEU A 96 8.99 9.00 -10.87
N LEU A 97 9.93 8.16 -11.31
CA LEU A 97 9.90 6.73 -11.06
C LEU A 97 9.92 6.48 -9.55
N LYS A 98 10.76 7.20 -8.79
CA LYS A 98 10.76 7.06 -7.33
C LYS A 98 9.43 7.45 -6.70
N ALA A 99 8.74 8.45 -7.21
CA ALA A 99 7.43 8.87 -6.70
C ALA A 99 6.29 7.93 -7.13
N TYR A 100 6.31 7.43 -8.36
CA TYR A 100 5.21 6.65 -8.96
C TYR A 100 5.35 5.14 -8.76
N SER A 101 6.55 4.62 -9.04
CA SER A 101 6.88 3.21 -8.99
C SER A 101 7.91 2.88 -7.91
N GLY A 102 8.35 3.84 -7.10
CA GLY A 102 9.23 3.62 -5.95
C GLY A 102 10.65 3.11 -6.26
N VAL A 103 10.97 2.91 -7.54
CA VAL A 103 12.28 2.50 -8.05
C VAL A 103 12.87 3.61 -8.92
N THR A 104 14.19 3.63 -9.11
CA THR A 104 14.83 4.55 -10.08
C THR A 104 15.34 3.75 -11.27
N LYS A 105 15.61 4.42 -12.40
CA LYS A 105 16.26 3.79 -13.56
C LYS A 105 17.60 3.20 -13.13
N THR A 106 18.37 3.97 -12.37
CA THR A 106 19.67 3.55 -11.84
C THR A 106 19.57 2.28 -10.98
N GLN A 107 18.51 2.15 -10.17
CA GLN A 107 18.30 0.96 -9.35
C GLN A 107 17.94 -0.26 -10.21
N LEU A 108 17.11 -0.09 -11.25
CA LEU A 108 16.81 -1.15 -12.22
C LEU A 108 18.06 -1.60 -12.98
N GLU A 109 18.89 -0.65 -13.45
CA GLU A 109 20.19 -0.94 -14.10
C GLU A 109 21.09 -1.75 -13.18
N LYS A 110 21.27 -1.30 -11.94
CA LYS A 110 22.10 -2.00 -10.95
C LYS A 110 21.58 -3.40 -10.64
N ASN A 111 20.26 -3.55 -10.50
CA ASN A 111 19.66 -4.85 -10.22
C ASN A 111 19.85 -5.81 -11.41
N LEU A 112 19.61 -5.36 -12.65
CA LEU A 112 19.87 -6.19 -13.83
C LEU A 112 21.35 -6.57 -13.95
N GLN A 113 22.27 -5.64 -13.71
CA GLN A 113 23.71 -5.92 -13.74
C GLN A 113 24.11 -6.94 -12.68
N THR A 114 23.51 -6.85 -11.48
CA THR A 114 23.82 -7.74 -10.35
C THR A 114 23.26 -9.14 -10.57
N TYR A 115 22.01 -9.25 -11.02
CA TYR A 115 21.32 -10.53 -11.12
C TYR A 115 21.47 -11.20 -12.49
N GLY A 116 21.70 -10.44 -13.56
CA GLY A 116 21.84 -10.96 -14.94
C GLY A 116 20.69 -11.89 -15.32
N LYS A 117 21.01 -13.11 -15.74
CA LYS A 117 20.03 -14.15 -16.06
C LYS A 117 19.13 -14.59 -14.89
N ASN A 118 19.53 -14.32 -13.65
CA ASN A 118 18.71 -14.61 -12.47
C ASN A 118 17.62 -13.55 -12.22
N TYR A 119 17.60 -12.46 -13.01
CA TYR A 119 16.57 -11.42 -12.96
C TYR A 119 15.25 -11.89 -13.61
N THR A 120 14.58 -12.81 -12.93
CA THR A 120 13.28 -13.37 -13.32
C THR A 120 12.11 -12.50 -12.85
N VAL A 121 10.89 -12.77 -13.35
CA VAL A 121 9.67 -12.07 -12.90
C VAL A 121 9.52 -12.16 -11.39
N LYS A 122 9.74 -13.35 -10.82
CA LYS A 122 9.68 -13.59 -9.38
C LYS A 122 10.68 -12.74 -8.59
N SER A 123 11.90 -12.58 -9.11
CA SER A 123 12.90 -11.71 -8.46
C SER A 123 12.46 -10.25 -8.49
N HIS A 124 11.90 -9.79 -9.60
CA HIS A 124 11.38 -8.44 -9.77
C HIS A 124 10.19 -8.18 -8.84
N GLU A 125 9.25 -9.11 -8.77
CA GLU A 125 8.10 -9.06 -7.86
C GLU A 125 8.51 -9.04 -6.38
N GLY A 126 9.56 -9.78 -5.99
CA GLY A 126 10.09 -9.73 -4.64
C GLY A 126 10.56 -8.32 -4.24
N MET A 127 11.25 -7.62 -5.13
CA MET A 127 11.66 -6.23 -4.91
C MET A 127 10.47 -5.26 -4.88
N ARG A 128 9.48 -5.48 -5.74
CA ARG A 128 8.21 -4.73 -5.74
C ARG A 128 7.49 -4.88 -4.40
N ASP A 129 7.43 -6.07 -3.83
CA ASP A 129 6.66 -6.31 -2.60
C ASP A 129 7.24 -5.57 -1.38
N GLU A 130 8.57 -5.45 -1.27
CA GLU A 130 9.20 -4.64 -0.24
C GLU A 130 8.86 -3.16 -0.40
N LEU A 131 8.94 -2.67 -1.64
CA LEU A 131 8.59 -1.29 -1.94
C LEU A 131 7.12 -0.99 -1.67
N VAL A 132 6.21 -1.85 -2.12
CA VAL A 132 4.76 -1.69 -1.92
C VAL A 132 4.45 -1.62 -0.42
N LYS A 133 5.18 -2.37 0.44
CA LYS A 133 5.04 -2.24 1.90
C LYS A 133 5.45 -0.86 2.41
N GLU A 134 6.57 -0.30 1.92
CA GLU A 134 7.02 1.03 2.31
C GLU A 134 6.05 2.12 1.88
N VAL A 135 5.61 2.09 0.62
CA VAL A 135 4.62 3.03 0.07
C VAL A 135 3.29 2.89 0.81
N ALA A 136 2.87 1.65 1.11
CA ALA A 136 1.64 1.41 1.87
C ALA A 136 1.72 2.02 3.28
N LYS A 137 2.88 1.91 3.94
CA LYS A 137 3.08 2.56 5.26
C LYS A 137 2.92 4.06 5.15
N GLN A 138 3.58 4.71 4.19
CA GLN A 138 3.51 6.16 3.99
C GLN A 138 2.09 6.64 3.66
N LEU A 139 1.40 5.96 2.72
CA LEU A 139 0.05 6.31 2.32
C LEU A 139 -0.96 6.11 3.47
N ASN A 140 -0.82 5.03 4.25
CA ASN A 140 -1.69 4.81 5.41
C ASN A 140 -1.44 5.84 6.53
N THR A 141 -0.19 6.22 6.78
CA THR A 141 0.14 7.31 7.72
C THR A 141 -0.47 8.63 7.25
N SER A 142 -0.33 8.97 5.96
CA SER A 142 -0.95 10.16 5.37
C SER A 142 -2.48 10.14 5.46
N ALA A 143 -3.09 8.97 5.24
CA ALA A 143 -4.52 8.78 5.42
C ALA A 143 -4.94 9.06 6.87
N GLY A 144 -4.14 8.68 7.89
CA GLY A 144 -4.43 8.95 9.29
C GLY A 144 -4.13 10.38 9.76
N ALA A 145 -3.24 11.11 9.07
CA ALA A 145 -2.71 12.40 9.54
C ALA A 145 -3.72 13.55 9.68
N HIS A 146 -4.92 13.40 9.11
CA HIS A 146 -5.99 14.39 9.24
C HIS A 146 -6.92 14.15 10.42
N LEU A 147 -6.80 12.99 11.08
CA LEU A 147 -7.57 12.66 12.26
C LEU A 147 -7.03 13.44 13.46
N LYS A 148 -7.92 13.71 14.40
CA LYS A 148 -7.61 14.27 15.71
C LYS A 148 -8.17 13.39 16.81
N ASP A 149 -7.69 13.59 18.03
CA ASP A 149 -8.19 12.85 19.19
C ASP A 149 -9.71 13.07 19.39
N GLU A 150 -10.23 14.24 19.01
CA GLU A 150 -11.67 14.54 19.06
C GLU A 150 -12.51 13.67 18.10
N ASP A 151 -11.90 13.11 17.04
CA ASP A 151 -12.58 12.21 16.11
C ASP A 151 -12.82 10.82 16.74
N ALA A 152 -12.26 10.51 17.91
CA ALA A 152 -12.39 9.19 18.52
C ALA A 152 -13.85 8.78 18.75
N ALA A 153 -14.71 9.71 19.17
CA ALA A 153 -16.12 9.44 19.41
C ALA A 153 -16.86 8.96 18.15
N ASP A 154 -16.53 9.55 17.00
CA ASP A 154 -17.09 9.19 15.71
C ASP A 154 -16.74 7.74 15.32
N PHE A 155 -15.48 7.36 15.52
CA PHE A 155 -15.00 6.02 15.20
C PHE A 155 -15.54 4.95 16.14
N VAL A 156 -15.59 5.23 17.45
CA VAL A 156 -16.19 4.34 18.45
C VAL A 156 -17.64 4.06 18.10
N LYS A 157 -18.41 5.10 17.76
CA LYS A 157 -19.80 4.99 17.32
C LYS A 157 -19.95 4.23 16.02
N HIS A 158 -19.08 4.48 15.03
CA HIS A 158 -19.11 3.76 13.76
C HIS A 158 -18.85 2.25 13.94
N MET A 159 -18.03 1.87 14.91
CA MET A 159 -17.72 0.48 15.21
C MET A 159 -18.72 -0.17 16.19
N ASP A 160 -19.67 0.58 16.75
CA ASP A 160 -20.63 0.16 17.80
C ASP A 160 -19.91 -0.37 19.06
N ILE A 161 -18.79 0.22 19.48
CA ILE A 161 -17.99 -0.25 20.63
C ILE A 161 -18.04 0.68 21.85
N GLU A 162 -19.03 1.57 21.92
CA GLU A 162 -19.20 2.54 23.02
C GLU A 162 -19.23 1.89 24.40
N ASP A 163 -19.63 0.63 24.54
CA ASP A 163 -19.68 -0.08 25.82
C ASP A 163 -18.34 -0.70 26.24
N ILE A 164 -17.38 -0.82 25.32
CA ILE A 164 -16.04 -1.40 25.57
C ILE A 164 -14.99 -0.30 25.80
N VAL A 165 -15.07 0.79 25.05
CA VAL A 165 -14.05 1.84 25.08
C VAL A 165 -14.61 3.19 25.48
N ASP A 166 -13.76 4.01 26.10
CA ASP A 166 -14.00 5.40 26.45
C ASP A 166 -13.28 6.31 25.45
N ALA A 167 -14.03 6.83 24.47
CA ALA A 167 -13.51 7.68 23.41
C ALA A 167 -12.76 8.92 23.92
N SER A 168 -13.12 9.46 25.10
CA SER A 168 -12.46 10.64 25.67
C SER A 168 -11.01 10.38 26.11
N LYS A 169 -10.62 9.10 26.21
CA LYS A 169 -9.27 8.66 26.57
C LYS A 169 -8.49 8.10 25.39
N MET A 170 -9.07 8.09 24.20
CA MET A 170 -8.44 7.55 23.01
C MET A 170 -7.62 8.62 22.32
N ARG A 171 -6.49 8.20 21.76
CA ARG A 171 -5.68 9.00 20.84
C ARG A 171 -5.90 8.57 19.40
N VAL A 172 -5.47 9.38 18.44
CA VAL A 172 -5.50 9.04 17.01
C VAL A 172 -4.91 7.67 16.73
N GLU A 173 -3.81 7.29 17.38
CA GLU A 173 -3.22 5.97 17.17
C GLU A 173 -4.21 4.85 17.54
N ASP A 174 -4.90 4.98 18.67
CA ASP A 174 -5.89 4.02 19.13
C ASP A 174 -7.05 3.89 18.12
N ILE A 175 -7.48 5.01 17.54
CA ILE A 175 -8.50 5.07 16.47
C ILE A 175 -8.03 4.24 15.25
N LEU A 176 -6.83 4.53 14.75
CA LEU A 176 -6.26 3.88 13.58
C LEU A 176 -6.12 2.37 13.80
N TYR A 177 -5.69 1.97 14.99
CA TYR A 177 -5.52 0.57 15.36
C TYR A 177 -6.87 -0.16 15.44
N LEU A 178 -7.83 0.33 16.21
CA LEU A 178 -9.12 -0.34 16.41
C LEU A 178 -9.92 -0.41 15.11
N HIS A 179 -9.93 0.68 14.33
CA HIS A 179 -10.60 0.69 13.03
C HIS A 179 -9.93 -0.26 12.02
N GLY A 180 -8.59 -0.36 12.05
CA GLY A 180 -7.85 -1.35 11.27
C GLY A 180 -8.28 -2.78 11.60
N ALA A 181 -8.34 -3.11 12.90
CA ALA A 181 -8.80 -4.42 13.38
C ALA A 181 -10.25 -4.70 12.95
N TYR A 182 -11.16 -3.74 13.15
CA TYR A 182 -12.57 -3.82 12.73
C TYR A 182 -12.72 -4.14 11.23
N LYS A 183 -11.95 -3.47 10.36
CA LYS A 183 -12.02 -3.68 8.90
C LYS A 183 -11.36 -4.95 8.41
N SER A 184 -10.34 -5.46 9.11
CA SER A 184 -9.62 -6.67 8.70
C SER A 184 -10.46 -7.95 8.77
N GLY A 185 -11.68 -7.89 9.35
CA GLY A 185 -12.60 -9.03 9.43
C GLY A 185 -12.12 -10.12 10.40
N GLY A 186 -11.17 -9.80 11.28
CA GLY A 186 -10.68 -10.71 12.31
C GLY A 186 -11.70 -10.99 13.42
N ASP A 187 -11.19 -11.41 14.59
CA ASP A 187 -12.01 -11.64 15.77
C ASP A 187 -12.85 -10.39 16.11
N ALA A 188 -14.04 -10.63 16.64
CA ALA A 188 -14.90 -9.56 17.14
C ALA A 188 -14.12 -8.64 18.09
N LEU A 189 -14.33 -7.33 17.98
CA LEU A 189 -13.81 -6.38 18.96
C LEU A 189 -14.45 -6.70 20.32
N THR A 190 -13.61 -7.04 21.27
CA THR A 190 -13.94 -7.41 22.65
C THR A 190 -12.86 -6.84 23.56
N HIS A 191 -13.13 -6.69 24.86
CA HIS A 191 -12.09 -6.34 25.83
C HIS A 191 -10.84 -7.22 25.69
N LYS A 192 -11.02 -8.54 25.57
CA LYS A 192 -9.92 -9.50 25.43
C LYS A 192 -9.15 -9.30 24.12
N SER A 193 -9.82 -9.16 22.98
CA SER A 193 -9.11 -8.97 21.70
C SER A 193 -8.35 -7.65 21.64
N ILE A 194 -8.90 -6.57 22.21
CA ILE A 194 -8.20 -5.28 22.32
C ILE A 194 -6.97 -5.41 23.24
N LYS A 195 -7.11 -6.00 24.45
CA LYS A 195 -5.97 -6.22 25.36
C LYS A 195 -4.87 -7.06 24.72
N ASN A 196 -5.24 -8.20 24.14
CA ASN A 196 -4.30 -9.09 23.48
C ASN A 196 -3.55 -8.39 22.33
N PHE A 197 -4.25 -7.52 21.60
CA PHE A 197 -3.64 -6.76 20.52
C PHE A 197 -2.58 -5.78 21.03
N TYR A 198 -2.85 -5.03 22.09
CA TYR A 198 -1.86 -4.11 22.69
C TYR A 198 -0.65 -4.86 23.25
N GLN A 199 -0.89 -5.99 23.94
CA GLN A 199 0.17 -6.85 24.48
C GLN A 199 1.06 -7.43 23.38
N ALA A 200 0.49 -7.85 22.25
CA ALA A 200 1.25 -8.36 21.11
C ALA A 200 2.21 -7.31 20.50
N GLN A 201 1.96 -6.02 20.75
CA GLN A 201 2.81 -4.90 20.33
C GLN A 201 3.80 -4.46 21.43
N GLY A 202 3.81 -5.11 22.60
CA GLY A 202 4.60 -4.68 23.75
C GLY A 202 4.11 -3.38 24.40
N LEU A 203 2.86 -2.98 24.13
CA LEU A 203 2.25 -1.77 24.68
C LEU A 203 1.58 -2.06 26.03
N PRO A 204 1.49 -1.06 26.93
CA PRO A 204 0.74 -1.20 28.17
C PRO A 204 -0.76 -1.40 27.90
N GLU A 205 -1.48 -1.85 28.93
CA GLU A 205 -2.94 -2.02 28.84
C GLU A 205 -3.62 -0.69 28.46
N PRO A 206 -4.54 -0.68 27.49
CA PRO A 206 -5.12 0.56 27.00
C PRO A 206 -5.99 1.25 28.06
N VAL A 207 -5.64 2.49 28.37
CA VAL A 207 -6.33 3.33 29.38
C VAL A 207 -7.77 3.68 29.01
N HIS A 208 -8.12 3.55 27.73
CA HIS A 208 -9.46 3.78 27.22
C HIS A 208 -10.38 2.56 27.38
N LEU A 209 -9.91 1.40 27.84
CA LEU A 209 -10.80 0.28 28.13
C LEU A 209 -11.68 0.58 29.35
N LYS A 210 -12.97 0.30 29.24
CA LYS A 210 -13.91 0.43 30.35
C LYS A 210 -13.69 -0.70 31.35
N LYS A 211 -13.85 -0.40 32.65
CA LYS A 211 -13.60 -1.37 33.73
C LYS A 211 -14.58 -2.54 33.77
N LYS A 212 -15.76 -2.39 33.17
CA LYS A 212 -16.80 -3.42 33.14
C LYS A 212 -16.66 -4.21 31.84
N GLU A 213 -16.33 -5.49 31.94
CA GLU A 213 -16.26 -6.36 30.76
C GLU A 213 -17.64 -6.40 30.07
N ALA A 214 -17.71 -5.83 28.88
CA ALA A 214 -18.85 -5.96 27.99
C ALA A 214 -19.01 -7.44 27.58
N LYS A 215 -20.22 -7.98 27.72
CA LYS A 215 -20.55 -9.35 27.31
C LYS A 215 -20.77 -9.52 25.80
N LYS A 216 -20.80 -8.42 25.05
CA LYS A 216 -21.13 -8.40 23.62
C LYS A 216 -19.87 -8.51 22.75
N LYS A 217 -20.02 -9.16 21.59
CA LYS A 217 -18.99 -9.29 20.55
C LYS A 217 -19.39 -8.41 19.37
N TYR A 218 -18.52 -7.51 18.93
CA TYR A 218 -18.79 -6.61 17.81
C TYR A 218 -18.05 -7.06 16.57
N LYS A 219 -18.81 -7.41 15.52
CA LYS A 219 -18.29 -7.73 14.19
C LYS A 219 -18.75 -6.67 13.21
N LYS A 220 -18.05 -6.54 12.09
CA LYS A 220 -18.44 -5.70 10.95
C LYS A 220 -19.91 -5.99 10.58
N ALA A 221 -20.73 -4.95 10.50
CA ALA A 221 -22.04 -5.05 9.85
C ALA A 221 -21.82 -5.28 8.35
N ASP A 222 -22.41 -6.35 7.82
CA ASP A 222 -22.32 -6.75 6.40
C ASP A 222 -22.70 -5.61 5.43
#